data_AF-A0A2G2M025-F1
#
_entry.id   AF-A0A2G2M025-F1
#
_cell.length_a   1.000
_cell.length_b   1.000
_cell.length_c   1.000
_cell.angle_alpha   90.00
_cell.angle_beta   90.00
_cell.angle_gamma   90.00
#
_symmetry.space_group_name_H-M   'P 1'
#
loop_
_entity.id
_entity.type
_entity.pdbx_description
1 polymer ?
#
loop_
_entity_poly.entity_id
_entity_poly.type
_entity_poly.pdbx_seq_one_letter_code
_entity_poly.pdbx_strand_id
1 'polypeptide(L)'
;MFRTPILVPVLVFSLIMLGLLYVAKYQRPPVPGQLLPKTPQTLHIDADQLTDTLEHGPWVSPGLGGRILYKIGYRSCTDCISYERTEFADLHAANVDTRVILYARRKLSTAPERAVVADLACTREWPIYERWMSDVEGAYYFNYGVPPAPEASERRSACLEWGRIVRDRVGQIMARNGWNMEVPALFWKNDKGEWRFFLGDDARGKRLIRRELGVPLH
;
A
#
# COMPACT_ATOMS: atom_id res chain seq x y z
N MET A 1 37.78 42.37 -13.05
CA MET A 1 36.59 42.90 -12.35
C MET A 1 35.34 42.27 -12.97
N PHE A 2 34.97 41.05 -12.57
CA PHE A 2 33.76 40.39 -13.08
C PHE A 2 32.70 40.40 -11.97
N ARG A 3 31.65 41.20 -12.19
CA ARG A 3 30.45 41.26 -11.35
C ARG A 3 29.54 40.09 -11.74
N THR A 4 29.54 39.03 -10.95
CA THR A 4 28.48 38.00 -10.95
C THR A 4 27.78 37.91 -9.58
N PRO A 5 27.26 39.01 -8.98
CA PRO A 5 26.56 38.90 -7.70
C PRO A 5 25.12 38.38 -7.84
N ILE A 6 24.58 38.27 -9.07
CA ILE A 6 23.15 37.99 -9.31
C ILE A 6 22.88 36.50 -9.58
N LEU A 7 23.85 35.73 -10.08
CA LEU A 7 23.61 34.35 -10.49
C LEU A 7 23.35 33.42 -9.29
N VAL A 8 24.11 33.59 -8.22
CA VAL A 8 24.02 32.78 -7.00
C VAL A 8 22.65 32.91 -6.31
N PRO A 9 22.10 34.11 -6.05
CA PRO A 9 20.78 34.23 -5.41
C PRO A 9 19.64 33.70 -6.29
N VAL A 10 19.72 33.82 -7.62
CA VAL A 10 18.70 33.28 -8.53
C VAL A 10 18.70 31.74 -8.52
N LEU A 11 19.88 31.12 -8.43
CA LEU A 11 20.02 29.67 -8.39
C LEU A 11 19.54 29.08 -7.06
N VAL A 12 19.85 29.76 -5.94
CA VAL A 12 19.35 29.38 -4.61
C VAL A 12 17.83 29.52 -4.54
N PHE A 13 17.27 30.62 -5.04
CA PHE A 13 15.82 30.81 -5.09
C PHE A 13 15.12 29.75 -5.95
N SER A 14 15.72 29.40 -7.09
CA SER A 14 15.19 28.35 -7.98
C SER A 14 15.21 26.97 -7.31
N LEU A 15 16.27 26.64 -6.56
CA LEU A 15 16.36 25.39 -5.80
C LEU A 15 15.34 25.34 -4.64
N ILE A 16 15.13 26.47 -3.94
CA ILE A 16 14.10 26.56 -2.89
C ILE A 16 12.70 26.39 -3.49
N MET A 17 12.42 27.04 -4.62
CA MET A 17 11.13 26.88 -5.31
C MET A 17 10.92 25.47 -5.84
N LEU A 18 11.96 24.80 -6.36
CA LEU A 18 11.89 23.39 -6.73
C LEU A 18 11.63 22.50 -5.51
N GLY A 19 12.28 22.77 -4.37
CA GLY A 19 12.06 22.07 -3.11
C GLY A 19 10.64 22.26 -2.58
N LEU A 20 10.10 23.47 -2.66
CA LEU A 20 8.72 23.77 -2.27
C LEU A 20 7.70 23.12 -3.21
N LEU A 21 7.94 23.11 -4.52
CA LEU A 21 7.11 22.39 -5.49
C LEU A 21 7.18 20.88 -5.30
N TYR A 22 8.35 20.35 -4.95
CA TYR A 22 8.53 18.95 -4.58
C TYR A 22 7.70 18.64 -3.32
N VAL A 23 7.85 19.44 -2.26
CA VAL A 23 7.06 19.29 -1.03
C VAL A 23 5.56 19.41 -1.31
N ALA A 24 5.10 20.40 -2.07
CA ALA A 24 3.67 20.56 -2.37
C ALA A 24 3.11 19.42 -3.23
N LYS A 25 3.93 18.83 -4.13
CA LYS A 25 3.51 17.71 -4.97
C LYS A 25 3.51 16.38 -4.22
N TYR A 26 4.45 16.19 -3.28
CA TYR A 26 4.68 14.89 -2.63
C TYR A 26 4.21 14.83 -1.17
N GLN A 27 4.22 15.94 -0.43
CA GLN A 27 3.59 16.07 0.89
C GLN A 27 2.21 16.70 0.70
N ARG A 28 1.17 15.87 0.68
CA ARG A 28 -0.20 16.38 0.73
C ARG A 28 -0.41 17.05 2.11
N PRO A 29 -1.00 18.25 2.18
CA PRO A 29 -1.39 18.82 3.47
C PRO A 29 -2.33 17.83 4.17
N PRO A 30 -2.26 17.69 5.51
CA PRO A 30 -3.17 16.82 6.24
C PRO A 30 -4.60 17.24 5.92
N VAL A 31 -5.41 16.28 5.46
CA VAL A 31 -6.84 16.48 5.24
C VAL A 31 -7.45 16.93 6.57
N PRO A 32 -8.15 18.08 6.64
CA PRO A 32 -8.84 18.49 7.86
C PRO A 32 -9.90 17.46 8.22
N GLY A 33 -9.62 16.68 9.26
CA GLY A 33 -10.33 15.47 9.65
C GLY A 33 -9.45 14.70 10.62
N GLN A 34 -10.06 13.89 11.48
CA GLN A 34 -9.42 13.11 12.54
C GLN A 34 -8.03 12.59 12.15
N LEU A 35 -6.99 12.99 12.90
CA LEU A 35 -5.60 12.60 12.65
C LEU A 35 -5.50 11.08 12.55
N LEU A 36 -4.80 10.58 11.53
CA LEU A 36 -4.54 9.15 11.37
C LEU A 36 -3.90 8.56 12.64
N PRO A 37 -4.17 7.27 12.93
CA PRO A 37 -3.62 6.66 14.12
C PRO A 37 -2.11 6.63 14.00
N LYS A 38 -1.39 7.31 14.89
CA LYS A 38 0.09 7.28 14.94
C LYS A 38 0.65 5.95 15.46
N THR A 39 -0.22 5.07 15.94
CA THR A 39 0.12 3.76 16.49
C THR A 39 -0.93 2.73 16.08
N PRO A 40 -0.59 1.44 16.04
CA PRO A 40 -1.56 0.36 15.88
C PRO A 40 -2.74 0.46 16.83
N GLN A 41 -3.93 0.22 16.30
CA GLN A 41 -5.20 0.22 17.02
C GLN A 41 -5.81 -1.18 17.04
N THR A 42 -6.71 -1.44 17.98
CA THR A 42 -7.54 -2.66 17.97
C THR A 42 -8.81 -2.39 17.19
N LEU A 43 -9.20 -3.33 16.34
CA LEU A 43 -10.51 -3.34 15.70
C LEU A 43 -11.53 -3.98 16.66
N HIS A 44 -12.62 -3.27 16.96
CA HIS A 44 -13.63 -3.74 17.90
C HIS A 44 -14.95 -4.11 17.20
N ILE A 45 -15.31 -3.38 16.16
CA ILE A 45 -16.58 -3.54 15.45
C ILE A 45 -16.34 -4.33 14.17
N ASP A 46 -17.15 -5.37 13.94
CA ASP A 46 -17.15 -6.23 12.74
C ASP A 46 -15.84 -7.00 12.47
N ALA A 47 -15.19 -7.47 13.53
CA ALA A 47 -14.00 -8.32 13.44
C ALA A 47 -14.19 -9.58 12.56
N ASP A 48 -15.35 -10.22 12.64
CA ASP A 48 -15.66 -11.41 11.83
C ASP A 48 -15.83 -11.04 10.35
N GLN A 49 -16.45 -9.90 10.05
CA GLN A 49 -16.57 -9.43 8.66
C GLN A 49 -15.21 -9.01 8.10
N LEU A 50 -14.32 -8.44 8.91
CA LEU A 50 -12.94 -8.16 8.49
C LEU A 50 -12.21 -9.46 8.16
N THR A 51 -12.36 -10.48 9.01
CA THR A 51 -11.80 -11.82 8.79
C THR A 51 -12.24 -12.37 7.45
N ASP A 52 -13.56 -12.47 7.22
CA ASP A 52 -14.15 -12.93 5.96
C ASP A 52 -13.62 -12.14 4.75
N THR A 53 -13.61 -10.80 4.87
CA THR A 53 -13.20 -9.90 3.78
C THR A 53 -11.73 -10.05 3.41
N LEU A 54 -10.84 -10.22 4.39
CA LEU A 54 -9.40 -10.35 4.16
C LEU A 54 -9.02 -11.76 3.72
N GLU A 55 -9.56 -12.80 4.36
CA GLU A 55 -9.23 -14.19 4.04
C GLU A 55 -9.70 -14.59 2.63
N HIS A 56 -10.91 -14.17 2.26
CA HIS A 56 -11.48 -14.32 0.91
C HIS A 56 -11.17 -13.14 -0.02
N GLY A 57 -10.13 -12.35 0.27
CA GLY A 57 -9.66 -11.29 -0.61
C GLY A 57 -8.74 -11.79 -1.73
N PRO A 58 -8.51 -10.97 -2.79
CA PRO A 58 -7.58 -11.27 -3.87
C PRO A 58 -6.13 -10.97 -3.46
N TRP A 59 -5.68 -11.53 -2.35
CA TRP A 59 -4.32 -11.30 -1.89
C TRP A 59 -3.31 -12.17 -2.63
N VAL A 60 -2.13 -11.60 -2.87
CA VAL A 60 -0.90 -12.29 -3.29
C VAL A 60 0.04 -12.36 -2.09
N SER A 61 0.82 -13.43 -1.95
CA SER A 61 1.76 -13.56 -0.83
C SER A 61 2.95 -14.46 -1.18
N PRO A 62 4.10 -14.28 -0.50
CA PRO A 62 5.27 -15.14 -0.67
C PRO A 62 5.04 -16.59 -0.15
N GLY A 63 3.89 -16.87 0.48
CA GLY A 63 3.53 -18.20 0.96
C GLY A 63 4.29 -18.64 2.22
N LEU A 64 4.65 -17.68 3.09
CA LEU A 64 5.39 -17.97 4.32
C LEU A 64 4.48 -18.57 5.40
N GLY A 65 5.07 -19.29 6.36
CA GLY A 65 4.33 -20.09 7.34
C GLY A 65 4.07 -19.43 8.69
N GLY A 66 4.59 -18.22 8.93
CA GLY A 66 4.46 -17.53 10.21
C GLY A 66 3.21 -16.64 10.30
N ARG A 67 3.33 -15.54 11.04
CA ARG A 67 2.22 -14.61 11.25
C ARG A 67 1.80 -13.96 9.95
N ILE A 68 0.51 -13.69 9.79
CA ILE A 68 -0.03 -13.06 8.60
C ILE A 68 -0.15 -11.55 8.82
N LEU A 69 0.36 -10.78 7.86
CA LEU A 69 0.15 -9.35 7.75
C LEU A 69 -0.54 -9.05 6.43
N TYR A 70 -1.79 -8.58 6.47
CA TYR A 70 -2.46 -8.07 5.29
C TYR A 70 -2.06 -6.63 5.04
N LYS A 71 -1.79 -6.29 3.77
CA LYS A 71 -1.59 -4.92 3.31
C LYS A 71 -2.55 -4.61 2.17
N ILE A 72 -3.33 -3.54 2.29
CA ILE A 72 -4.18 -3.02 1.21
C ILE A 72 -3.56 -1.75 0.64
N GLY A 73 -3.48 -1.66 -0.69
CA GLY A 73 -2.94 -0.48 -1.38
C GLY A 73 -3.19 -0.48 -2.88
N TYR A 74 -2.60 0.51 -3.57
CA TYR A 74 -2.59 0.62 -5.03
C TYR A 74 -1.17 0.95 -5.51
N ARG A 75 -0.90 0.76 -6.82
CA ARG A 75 0.47 0.78 -7.36
C ARG A 75 1.26 2.06 -7.08
N SER A 76 0.63 3.22 -7.28
CA SER A 76 1.28 4.54 -7.20
C SER A 76 1.18 5.16 -5.79
N CYS A 77 0.95 4.35 -4.75
CA CYS A 77 0.84 4.80 -3.37
C CYS A 77 2.24 4.93 -2.76
N THR A 78 2.72 6.18 -2.56
CA THR A 78 4.07 6.45 -2.05
C THR A 78 4.34 5.77 -0.71
N ASP A 79 3.44 5.93 0.25
CA ASP A 79 3.57 5.32 1.59
C ASP A 79 3.54 3.79 1.52
N CYS A 80 2.77 3.21 0.59
CA CYS A 80 2.72 1.77 0.38
C CYS A 80 4.07 1.24 -0.15
N ILE A 81 4.64 1.93 -1.15
CA ILE A 81 5.95 1.58 -1.72
C ILE A 81 7.05 1.75 -0.65
N SER A 82 6.99 2.83 0.13
CA SER A 82 7.92 3.09 1.23
C SER A 82 7.88 1.98 2.27
N TYR A 83 6.68 1.61 2.74
CA TYR A 83 6.49 0.53 3.69
C TYR A 83 7.09 -0.79 3.18
N GLU A 84 6.78 -1.18 1.96
CA GLU A 84 7.31 -2.42 1.37
C GLU A 84 8.83 -2.44 1.29
N ARG A 85 9.41 -1.35 0.75
CA ARG A 85 10.87 -1.24 0.60
C ARG A 85 11.61 -1.28 1.93
N THR A 86 10.99 -0.82 3.00
CA THR A 86 11.63 -0.70 4.31
C THR A 86 11.35 -1.86 5.24
N GLU A 87 10.19 -2.53 5.10
CA GLU A 87 9.76 -3.53 6.08
C GLU A 87 9.66 -4.97 5.52
N PHE A 88 9.38 -5.18 4.23
CA PHE A 88 9.06 -6.53 3.74
C PHE A 88 10.22 -7.52 3.91
N ALA A 89 11.46 -7.11 3.62
CA ALA A 89 12.61 -7.99 3.77
C ALA A 89 12.76 -8.51 5.21
N ASP A 90 12.65 -7.64 6.21
CA ASP A 90 12.75 -8.02 7.62
C ASP A 90 11.53 -8.83 8.09
N LEU A 91 10.33 -8.48 7.62
CA LEU A 91 9.10 -9.25 7.89
C LEU A 91 9.25 -10.68 7.36
N HIS A 92 9.71 -10.85 6.12
CA HIS A 92 9.91 -12.16 5.52
C HIS A 92 11.03 -12.95 6.19
N ALA A 93 12.12 -12.28 6.59
CA ALA A 93 13.19 -12.90 7.38
C ALA A 93 12.69 -13.41 8.75
N ALA A 94 11.69 -12.75 9.33
CA ALA A 94 10.96 -13.19 10.53
C ALA A 94 9.81 -14.19 10.22
N ASN A 95 9.75 -14.74 9.00
CA ASN A 95 8.74 -15.68 8.53
C ASN A 95 7.29 -15.12 8.52
N VAL A 96 7.11 -13.79 8.52
CA VAL A 96 5.80 -13.15 8.41
C VAL A 96 5.29 -13.25 6.96
N ASP A 97 4.11 -13.85 6.78
CA ASP A 97 3.42 -13.92 5.50
C ASP A 97 2.71 -12.61 5.16
N THR A 98 3.32 -11.80 4.29
CA THR A 98 2.72 -10.53 3.85
C THR A 98 1.72 -10.79 2.72
N ARG A 99 0.42 -10.65 3.02
CA ARG A 99 -0.67 -10.81 2.06
C ARG A 99 -1.08 -9.46 1.50
N VAL A 100 -0.70 -9.19 0.25
CA VAL A 100 -0.96 -7.90 -0.38
C VAL A 100 -2.23 -7.96 -1.21
N ILE A 101 -3.19 -7.08 -0.88
CA ILE A 101 -4.41 -6.84 -1.65
C ILE A 101 -4.21 -5.53 -2.42
N LEU A 102 -4.12 -5.65 -3.73
CA LEU A 102 -4.06 -4.48 -4.62
C LEU A 102 -5.44 -4.17 -5.19
N TYR A 103 -5.74 -2.88 -5.29
CA TYR A 103 -6.91 -2.41 -6.02
C TYR A 103 -6.53 -1.31 -7.01
N ALA A 104 -7.18 -1.32 -8.17
CA ALA A 104 -7.06 -0.23 -9.13
C ALA A 104 -8.13 0.81 -8.83
N ARG A 105 -7.75 2.07 -8.64
CA ARG A 105 -8.67 3.18 -8.40
C ARG A 105 -9.55 3.42 -9.63
N ARG A 106 -10.87 3.43 -9.44
CA ARG A 106 -11.87 3.53 -10.54
C ARG A 106 -11.64 4.73 -11.49
N LYS A 107 -11.16 5.87 -10.98
CA LYS A 107 -10.94 7.10 -11.76
C LYS A 107 -9.47 7.49 -11.95
N LEU A 108 -8.53 6.82 -11.27
CA LEU A 108 -7.13 7.27 -11.17
C LEU A 108 -6.11 6.22 -11.61
N SER A 109 -6.55 5.02 -11.99
CA SER A 109 -5.65 3.97 -12.47
C SER A 109 -5.56 3.94 -13.99
N THR A 110 -4.35 3.75 -14.50
CA THR A 110 -4.08 3.63 -15.94
C THR A 110 -4.60 2.29 -16.50
N ALA A 111 -4.78 2.18 -17.82
CA ALA A 111 -5.19 0.91 -18.42
C ALA A 111 -4.19 -0.23 -18.16
N PRO A 112 -2.85 -0.02 -18.28
CA PRO A 112 -1.87 -1.04 -17.92
C PRO A 112 -1.93 -1.45 -16.44
N GLU A 113 -2.13 -0.50 -15.51
CA GLU A 113 -2.27 -0.81 -14.08
C GLU A 113 -3.49 -1.69 -13.83
N ARG A 114 -4.64 -1.38 -14.43
CA ARG A 114 -5.85 -2.21 -14.28
C ARG A 114 -5.63 -3.62 -14.81
N ALA A 115 -4.90 -3.78 -15.90
CA ALA A 115 -4.60 -5.09 -16.48
C ALA A 115 -3.75 -5.96 -15.53
N VAL A 116 -2.72 -5.39 -14.90
CA VAL A 116 -1.87 -6.13 -13.94
C VAL A 116 -2.63 -6.43 -12.65
N VAL A 117 -3.40 -5.47 -12.12
CA VAL A 117 -4.22 -5.72 -10.92
C VAL A 117 -5.23 -6.84 -11.15
N ALA A 118 -5.88 -6.88 -12.32
CA ALA A 118 -6.79 -7.97 -12.66
C ALA A 118 -6.06 -9.32 -12.71
N ASP A 119 -4.84 -9.34 -13.25
CA ASP A 119 -4.03 -10.55 -13.34
C ASP A 119 -3.61 -11.07 -11.96
N LEU A 120 -3.10 -10.19 -11.11
CA LEU A 120 -2.74 -10.49 -9.73
C LEU A 120 -3.94 -11.00 -8.93
N ALA A 121 -5.11 -10.38 -9.07
CA ALA A 121 -6.31 -10.81 -8.37
C ALA A 121 -6.81 -12.19 -8.84
N CYS A 122 -6.69 -12.48 -10.14
CA CYS A 122 -7.11 -13.76 -10.72
C CYS A 122 -6.16 -14.93 -10.41
N THR A 123 -4.85 -14.69 -10.48
CA THR A 123 -3.81 -15.73 -10.41
C THR A 123 -3.24 -15.88 -9.00
N ARG A 124 -3.19 -14.78 -8.26
CA ARG A 124 -2.60 -14.67 -6.92
C ARG A 124 -1.11 -15.05 -6.88
N GLU A 125 -0.43 -14.86 -8.01
CA GLU A 125 0.99 -15.18 -8.16
C GLU A 125 1.91 -14.08 -7.63
N TRP A 126 2.67 -14.42 -6.59
CA TRP A 126 3.67 -13.53 -5.99
C TRP A 126 4.79 -13.07 -6.94
N PRO A 127 5.35 -13.92 -7.84
CA PRO A 127 6.40 -13.46 -8.75
C PRO A 127 5.96 -12.35 -9.70
N ILE A 128 4.66 -12.28 -10.05
CA ILE A 128 4.10 -11.17 -10.83
C ILE A 128 4.17 -9.88 -10.00
N TYR A 129 3.77 -9.95 -8.73
CA TYR A 129 3.79 -8.83 -7.80
C TYR A 129 5.20 -8.30 -7.57
N GLU A 130 6.15 -9.17 -7.26
CA GLU A 130 7.54 -8.79 -7.01
C GLU A 130 8.14 -8.06 -8.20
N ARG A 131 8.02 -8.62 -9.41
CA ARG A 131 8.52 -7.98 -10.64
C ARG A 131 7.86 -6.62 -10.88
N TRP A 132 6.55 -6.51 -10.63
CA TRP A 132 5.82 -5.28 -10.87
C TRP A 132 6.17 -4.16 -9.87
N MET A 133 6.52 -4.52 -8.65
CA MET A 133 6.92 -3.59 -7.59
C MET A 133 8.42 -3.28 -7.59
N SER A 134 9.28 -4.18 -8.08
CA SER A 134 10.73 -3.95 -8.21
C SER A 134 11.06 -2.95 -9.32
N ASP A 135 10.27 -2.95 -10.40
CA ASP A 135 10.48 -2.07 -11.53
C ASP A 135 10.09 -0.62 -11.21
N VAL A 136 10.76 0.33 -11.87
CA VAL A 136 10.34 1.74 -11.89
C VAL A 136 8.89 1.80 -12.41
N GLU A 137 8.06 2.67 -11.85
CA GLU A 137 6.66 2.79 -12.26
C GLU A 137 6.57 2.99 -13.79
N GLY A 138 5.84 2.09 -14.46
CA GLY A 138 5.70 2.08 -15.92
C GLY A 138 6.71 1.22 -16.69
N ALA A 139 7.83 0.82 -16.10
CA ALA A 139 8.86 0.01 -16.78
C ALA A 139 8.42 -1.44 -17.02
N TYR A 140 7.62 -2.01 -16.12
CA TYR A 140 7.14 -3.40 -16.19
C TYR A 140 6.57 -3.77 -17.57
N TYR A 141 5.77 -2.88 -18.15
CA TYR A 141 5.10 -3.15 -19.43
C TYR A 141 6.04 -3.20 -20.62
N PHE A 142 7.18 -2.51 -20.53
CA PHE A 142 8.21 -2.56 -21.57
C PHE A 142 9.00 -3.87 -21.49
N ASN A 143 9.21 -4.39 -20.28
CA ASN A 143 10.00 -5.60 -20.05
C ASN A 143 9.20 -6.90 -20.22
N TYR A 144 7.93 -6.90 -19.80
CA TYR A 144 7.11 -8.11 -19.69
C TYR A 144 5.83 -8.06 -20.53
N GLY A 145 5.56 -6.94 -21.21
CA GLY A 145 4.31 -6.69 -21.92
C GLY A 145 3.17 -6.27 -21.00
N VAL A 146 2.07 -5.81 -21.60
CA VAL A 146 0.83 -5.49 -20.88
C VAL A 146 -0.07 -6.73 -20.89
N PRO A 147 -0.53 -7.23 -19.73
CA PRO A 147 -1.54 -8.28 -19.70
C PRO A 147 -2.82 -7.85 -20.46
N PRO A 148 -3.68 -8.80 -20.88
CA PRO A 148 -4.94 -8.45 -21.53
C PRO A 148 -5.77 -7.48 -20.68
N ALA A 149 -6.47 -6.57 -21.35
CA ALA A 149 -7.36 -5.63 -20.69
C ALA A 149 -8.38 -6.38 -19.81
N PRO A 150 -8.78 -5.83 -18.65
CA PRO A 150 -9.81 -6.44 -17.80
C PRO A 150 -11.12 -6.72 -18.57
N GLU A 151 -11.49 -5.82 -19.47
CA GLU A 151 -12.70 -5.88 -20.29
C GLU A 151 -12.65 -6.99 -21.37
N ALA A 152 -11.49 -7.64 -21.58
CA ALA A 152 -11.35 -8.73 -22.53
C ALA A 152 -12.09 -10.02 -22.13
N SER A 153 -12.51 -10.15 -20.86
CA SER A 153 -13.38 -11.24 -20.41
C SER A 153 -14.13 -10.88 -19.12
N GLU A 154 -15.29 -11.50 -18.90
CA GLU A 154 -16.06 -11.36 -17.66
C GLU A 154 -15.23 -11.72 -16.42
N ARG A 155 -14.45 -12.81 -16.50
CA ARG A 155 -13.57 -13.25 -15.41
C ARG A 155 -12.56 -12.19 -15.00
N ARG A 156 -11.85 -11.58 -15.96
CA ARG A 156 -10.84 -10.55 -15.66
C ARG A 156 -11.48 -9.27 -15.14
N SER A 157 -12.65 -8.89 -15.67
CA SER A 157 -13.43 -7.76 -15.16
C SER A 157 -13.84 -7.99 -13.70
N ALA A 158 -14.30 -9.20 -13.35
CA ALA A 158 -14.63 -9.59 -11.99
C ALA A 158 -13.40 -9.57 -11.06
N CYS A 159 -12.25 -10.09 -11.52
CA CYS A 159 -11.00 -10.05 -10.74
C CYS A 159 -10.55 -8.61 -10.41
N LEU A 160 -10.64 -7.69 -11.39
CA LEU A 160 -10.35 -6.27 -11.15
C LEU A 160 -11.29 -5.69 -10.08
N GLU A 161 -12.58 -6.01 -10.16
CA GLU A 161 -13.58 -5.46 -9.25
C GLU A 161 -13.51 -6.07 -7.85
N TRP A 162 -13.10 -7.33 -7.71
CA TRP A 162 -12.93 -8.02 -6.43
C TRP A 162 -12.02 -7.23 -5.47
N GLY A 163 -10.87 -6.74 -5.95
CA GLY A 163 -9.97 -5.92 -5.13
C GLY A 163 -10.60 -4.61 -4.66
N ARG A 164 -11.43 -3.98 -5.51
CA ARG A 164 -12.16 -2.74 -5.16
C ARG A 164 -13.25 -3.00 -4.14
N ILE A 165 -14.02 -4.07 -4.32
CA ILE A 165 -15.07 -4.49 -3.37
C ILE A 165 -14.46 -4.76 -1.99
N VAL A 166 -13.35 -5.50 -1.94
CA VAL A 166 -12.63 -5.76 -0.68
C VAL A 166 -12.16 -4.47 -0.04
N ARG A 167 -11.53 -3.56 -0.80
CA ARG A 167 -11.13 -2.25 -0.28
C ARG A 167 -12.32 -1.44 0.25
N ASP A 168 -13.43 -1.43 -0.46
CA ASP A 168 -14.62 -0.66 -0.09
C ASP A 168 -15.28 -1.25 1.17
N ARG A 169 -15.34 -2.58 1.29
CA ARG A 169 -15.87 -3.29 2.47
C ARG A 169 -15.00 -3.07 3.70
N VAL A 170 -13.67 -3.17 3.56
CA VAL A 170 -12.74 -2.80 4.64
C VAL A 170 -12.92 -1.33 5.01
N GLY A 171 -13.07 -0.42 4.04
CA GLY A 171 -13.29 0.99 4.33
C GLY A 171 -14.57 1.28 5.11
N GLN A 172 -15.65 0.54 4.85
CA GLN A 172 -16.88 0.62 5.63
C GLN A 172 -16.70 0.10 7.07
N ILE A 173 -15.97 -1.00 7.24
CA ILE A 173 -15.61 -1.54 8.56
C ILE A 173 -14.78 -0.50 9.35
N MET A 174 -13.78 0.12 8.70
CA MET A 174 -12.96 1.17 9.33
C MET A 174 -13.79 2.38 9.74
N ALA A 175 -14.71 2.83 8.88
CA ALA A 175 -15.57 3.97 9.18
C ALA A 175 -16.46 3.73 10.41
N ARG A 176 -16.99 2.50 10.56
CA ARG A 176 -17.76 2.11 11.77
C ARG A 176 -16.90 2.06 13.03
N ASN A 177 -15.61 1.81 12.89
CA ASN A 177 -14.62 1.92 13.97
C ASN A 177 -14.07 3.34 14.17
N GLY A 178 -14.63 4.35 13.47
CA GLY A 178 -14.26 5.76 13.61
C GLY A 178 -13.03 6.19 12.82
N TRP A 179 -12.66 5.45 11.77
CA TRP A 179 -11.47 5.74 10.97
C TRP A 179 -11.79 5.81 9.47
N ASN A 180 -11.29 6.86 8.82
CA ASN A 180 -11.29 6.91 7.36
C ASN A 180 -10.23 5.94 6.82
N MET A 181 -10.58 5.20 5.76
CA MET A 181 -9.67 4.27 5.11
C MET A 181 -8.58 5.03 4.36
N GLU A 182 -7.34 4.89 4.84
CA GLU A 182 -6.13 5.36 4.18
C GLU A 182 -5.19 4.19 3.88
N VAL A 183 -4.26 4.37 2.94
CA VAL A 183 -3.32 3.33 2.53
C VAL A 183 -1.86 3.76 2.70
N PRO A 184 -0.95 2.85 3.11
CA PRO A 184 -1.16 1.42 3.30
C PRO A 184 -2.04 1.14 4.52
N ALA A 185 -3.04 0.29 4.33
CA ALA A 185 -3.85 -0.21 5.43
C ALA A 185 -3.34 -1.59 5.79
N LEU A 186 -2.84 -1.72 7.01
CA LEU A 186 -2.18 -2.92 7.51
C LEU A 186 -3.08 -3.59 8.54
N PHE A 187 -3.23 -4.90 8.45
CA PHE A 187 -4.06 -5.69 9.37
C PHE A 187 -3.37 -7.00 9.77
N TRP A 188 -3.37 -7.31 11.06
CA TRP A 188 -2.82 -8.56 11.60
C TRP A 188 -3.57 -8.97 12.87
N LYS A 189 -3.37 -10.20 13.32
CA LYS A 189 -3.82 -10.64 14.65
C LYS A 189 -2.66 -10.54 15.64
N ASN A 190 -2.90 -9.95 16.81
CA ASN A 190 -1.94 -9.99 17.92
C ASN A 190 -1.94 -11.36 18.61
N ASP A 191 -1.15 -11.51 19.67
CA ASP A 191 -1.04 -12.75 20.46
C ASP A 191 -2.34 -13.19 21.14
N LYS A 192 -3.28 -12.26 21.32
CA LYS A 192 -4.61 -12.54 21.87
C LYS A 192 -5.63 -12.93 20.79
N GLY A 193 -5.22 -12.95 19.53
CA GLY A 193 -6.10 -13.19 18.38
C GLY A 193 -6.95 -11.97 17.98
N GLU A 194 -6.74 -10.80 18.60
CA GLU A 194 -7.47 -9.58 18.29
C GLU A 194 -6.96 -8.98 16.98
N TRP A 195 -7.89 -8.48 16.15
CA TRP A 195 -7.52 -7.73 14.96
C TRP A 195 -6.89 -6.40 15.34
N ARG A 196 -5.72 -6.16 14.76
CA ARG A 196 -4.95 -4.94 14.86
C ARG A 196 -4.93 -4.28 13.49
N PHE A 197 -4.89 -2.97 13.48
CA PHE A 197 -4.72 -2.23 12.25
C PHE A 197 -3.82 -1.00 12.40
N PHE A 198 -3.21 -0.61 11.30
CA PHE A 198 -2.45 0.64 11.18
C PHE A 198 -2.67 1.23 9.78
N LEU A 199 -2.86 2.55 9.71
CA LEU A 199 -3.15 3.27 8.46
C LEU A 199 -2.02 4.28 8.23
N GLY A 200 -1.15 4.02 7.27
CA GLY A 200 -0.02 4.89 6.91
C GLY A 200 1.36 4.26 7.08
N ASP A 201 2.40 5.11 7.08
CA ASP A 201 3.82 4.70 7.06
C ASP A 201 4.68 5.40 8.14
N ASP A 202 4.19 5.48 9.39
CA ASP A 202 4.93 6.13 10.48
C ASP A 202 5.99 5.22 11.13
N ALA A 203 7.17 5.78 11.43
CA ALA A 203 8.29 5.05 12.03
C ALA A 203 7.96 4.43 13.41
N ARG A 204 7.15 5.11 14.23
CA ARG A 204 6.67 4.56 15.51
C ARG A 204 5.69 3.42 15.25
N GLY A 205 4.79 3.60 14.29
CA GLY A 205 3.86 2.55 13.83
C GLY A 205 4.60 1.27 13.44
N LYS A 206 5.59 1.38 12.55
CA LYS A 206 6.46 0.29 12.10
C LYS A 206 7.08 -0.49 13.26
N ARG A 207 7.73 0.20 14.21
CA ARG A 207 8.34 -0.47 15.38
C ARG A 207 7.33 -1.26 16.22
N LEU A 208 6.11 -0.75 16.37
CA LEU A 208 5.06 -1.44 17.12
C LEU A 208 4.53 -2.65 16.35
N ILE A 209 4.35 -2.54 15.03
CA ILE A 209 3.97 -3.66 14.16
C ILE A 209 5.03 -4.75 14.22
N ARG A 210 6.31 -4.41 14.04
CA ARG A 210 7.44 -5.34 14.14
C ARG A 210 7.41 -6.11 15.45
N ARG A 211 7.26 -5.41 16.57
CA ARG A 211 7.18 -6.04 17.89
C ARG A 211 6.00 -7.01 18.01
N GLU A 212 4.81 -6.63 17.55
CA GLU A 212 3.62 -7.51 17.60
C GLU A 212 3.72 -8.71 16.64
N LEU A 213 4.51 -8.59 15.57
CA LEU A 213 4.76 -9.66 14.61
C LEU A 213 6.00 -10.51 14.92
N GLY A 214 6.74 -10.20 15.99
CA GLY A 214 7.94 -10.94 16.38
C GLY A 214 9.18 -10.63 15.52
N VAL A 215 9.19 -9.49 14.83
CA VAL A 215 10.34 -9.03 14.05
C VAL A 215 11.36 -8.35 14.97
N PRO A 216 12.65 -8.71 14.91
CA PRO A 216 13.70 -8.05 15.67
C PRO A 216 13.73 -6.52 15.46
N LEU A 217 13.99 -5.78 16.55
CA LEU A 217 14.24 -4.35 16.49
C LEU A 217 15.76 -4.16 16.43
N HIS A 218 16.24 -3.49 15.39
CA HIS A 218 17.64 -3.09 15.24
C HIS A 218 17.82 -1.62 15.62
#